data_AF-A0A359B8M1-F1
#
_entry.id   AF-A0A359B8M1-F1
#
_cell.length_a   1.000
_cell.length_b   1.000
_cell.length_c   1.000
_cell.angle_alpha   90.00
_cell.angle_beta   90.00
_cell.angle_gamma   90.00
#
_symmetry.space_group_name_H-M   'P 1'
#
loop_
_entity.id
_entity.type
_entity.pdbx_description
1 polymer ?
#
loop_
_entity_poly.entity_id
_entity_poly.type
_entity_poly.pdbx_seq_one_letter_code
_entity_poly.pdbx_strand_id
1 'polypeptide(L)'
;MTEKKSGLSQPVRIGMATAMWAVLLWFLSFGHPVLVPITKAIFIVFVIPTGLVEWYKYRGLISEKRAPAIKVAGMAVFGALWYFFIQ
;
A
#
# COMPACT_ATOMS: atom_id res chain seq x y z
N MET A 1 30.23 6.16 -5.33
CA MET A 1 29.62 7.45 -5.71
C MET A 1 28.50 7.17 -6.68
N THR A 2 27.25 7.17 -6.21
CA THR A 2 26.05 7.10 -7.05
C THR A 2 25.29 8.40 -6.89
N GLU A 3 24.96 9.01 -8.02
CA GLU A 3 24.42 10.36 -8.15
C GLU A 3 23.36 10.69 -7.11
N LYS A 4 23.63 11.76 -6.36
CA LYS A 4 22.64 12.56 -5.65
C LYS A 4 21.84 13.36 -6.69
N LYS A 5 21.08 12.69 -7.57
CA LYS A 5 20.01 13.38 -8.32
C LYS A 5 18.92 13.71 -7.32
N SER A 6 18.43 14.94 -7.36
CA SER A 6 17.35 15.56 -6.59
C SER A 6 15.99 14.86 -6.73
N GLY A 7 15.95 13.55 -6.54
CA GLY A 7 14.75 12.74 -6.64
C GLY A 7 13.99 12.78 -5.32
N LEU A 8 12.69 13.07 -5.40
CA LEU A 8 11.70 13.02 -4.32
C LEU A 8 12.07 12.04 -3.21
N SER A 9 11.99 12.50 -1.95
CA SER A 9 12.29 11.68 -0.79
C SER A 9 11.46 10.39 -0.83
N GLN A 10 12.05 9.27 -0.40
CA GLN A 10 11.40 7.96 -0.41
C GLN A 10 10.01 7.96 0.29
N PRO A 11 9.82 8.69 1.41
CA PRO A 11 8.50 9.02 1.96
C PRO A 11 7.48 9.55 0.96
N VAL A 12 7.89 10.54 0.17
CA VAL A 12 7.02 11.19 -0.82
C VAL A 12 6.74 10.24 -1.98
N ARG A 13 7.71 9.42 -2.39
CA ARG A 13 7.47 8.39 -3.42
C ARG A 13 6.46 7.34 -2.98
N ILE A 14 6.55 6.85 -1.74
CA ILE A 14 5.58 5.91 -1.17
C ILE A 14 4.20 6.57 -1.12
N GLY A 15 4.12 7.80 -0.61
CA GLY A 15 2.86 8.55 -0.57
C GLY A 15 2.25 8.77 -1.96
N MET A 16 3.05 9.16 -2.95
CA MET A 16 2.60 9.32 -4.33
C MET A 16 2.14 8.00 -4.94
N ALA A 17 2.85 6.90 -4.71
CA ALA A 17 2.45 5.58 -5.20
C ALA A 17 1.10 5.15 -4.59
N THR A 18 0.91 5.34 -3.27
CA THR A 18 -0.37 5.07 -2.60
C THR A 18 -1.49 5.94 -3.15
N ALA A 19 -1.24 7.24 -3.34
CA ALA A 19 -2.22 8.16 -3.93
C ALA A 19 -2.58 7.76 -5.38
N MET A 20 -1.60 7.36 -6.18
CA MET A 20 -1.81 6.93 -7.56
C MET A 20 -2.65 5.65 -7.63
N TRP A 21 -2.40 4.68 -6.74
CA TRP A 21 -3.26 3.51 -6.59
C TRP A 21 -4.69 3.87 -6.17
N ALA A 22 -4.87 4.84 -5.27
CA ALA A 22 -6.20 5.31 -4.87
C ALA A 22 -6.97 5.88 -6.06
N VAL A 23 -6.31 6.71 -6.89
CA VAL A 23 -6.91 7.30 -8.10
C VAL A 23 -7.25 6.23 -9.13
N LEU A 24 -6.36 5.26 -9.38
CA LEU A 24 -6.61 4.17 -10.31
C LEU A 24 -7.83 3.33 -9.89
N LEU A 25 -7.92 2.98 -8.61
CA LEU A 25 -9.03 2.21 -8.07
C LEU A 25 -10.34 3.02 -8.05
N TRP A 26 -10.25 4.32 -7.77
CA TRP A 26 -11.40 5.22 -7.89
C TRP A 26 -11.94 5.28 -9.31
N PHE A 27 -11.05 5.46 -10.30
CA PHE A 27 -11.40 5.46 -11.71
C PHE A 27 -12.01 4.12 -12.15
N LEU A 28 -11.47 2.99 -11.67
CA LEU A 28 -12.02 1.66 -11.95
C LEU A 28 -13.44 1.49 -11.40
N SER A 29 -13.75 2.09 -10.25
CA SER A 29 -15.09 2.08 -9.67
C SER A 29 -16.04 3.14 -10.25
N PHE A 30 -15.54 4.06 -11.09
CA PHE A 30 -16.32 5.16 -11.63
C PHE A 30 -17.40 4.62 -12.59
N GLY A 31 -18.67 4.94 -12.32
CA GLY A 31 -19.81 4.42 -13.11
C GLY A 31 -20.23 2.98 -12.79
N HIS A 32 -19.51 2.27 -11.91
CA HIS A 32 -19.80 0.89 -11.54
C HIS A 32 -19.85 0.72 -10.01
N PRO A 33 -20.98 1.01 -9.36
CA PRO A 33 -21.10 0.99 -7.89
C PRO A 33 -20.80 -0.38 -7.26
N VAL A 34 -21.02 -1.46 -8.01
CA VAL A 34 -20.71 -2.85 -7.60
C VAL A 34 -19.21 -3.06 -7.37
N LEU A 35 -18.34 -2.29 -8.04
CA LEU A 35 -16.89 -2.42 -7.90
C LEU A 35 -16.34 -1.67 -6.67
N VAL A 36 -17.10 -0.73 -6.09
CA VAL A 36 -16.67 0.08 -4.93
C VAL A 36 -16.21 -0.77 -3.73
N PRO A 37 -16.94 -1.80 -3.26
CA PRO A 37 -16.46 -2.64 -2.16
C PRO A 37 -15.18 -3.41 -2.54
N ILE A 38 -15.06 -3.85 -3.80
CA ILE A 38 -13.89 -4.58 -4.29
C ILE A 38 -12.67 -3.66 -4.34
N THR A 39 -12.82 -2.44 -4.86
CA THR A 39 -11.72 -1.46 -4.94
C THR A 39 -11.26 -1.01 -3.55
N LYS A 40 -12.18 -0.83 -2.61
CA LYS A 40 -11.84 -0.58 -1.19
C LYS A 40 -11.08 -1.75 -0.57
N ALA A 41 -11.53 -2.98 -0.80
CA ALA A 41 -10.84 -4.18 -0.32
C ALA A 41 -9.41 -4.26 -0.88
N ILE A 42 -9.23 -4.06 -2.19
CA ILE A 42 -7.90 -4.06 -2.80
C ILE A 42 -7.01 -2.98 -2.18
N PHE A 43 -7.54 -1.77 -1.99
CA PHE A 43 -6.77 -0.67 -1.42
C PHE A 43 -6.33 -0.97 0.02
N ILE A 44 -7.25 -1.44 0.86
CA ILE A 44 -6.99 -1.67 2.28
C ILE A 44 -6.12 -2.90 2.51
N VAL A 45 -6.34 -3.98 1.75
CA VAL A 45 -5.64 -5.25 1.97
C VAL A 45 -4.27 -5.29 1.30
N PHE A 46 -4.09 -4.62 0.15
CA PHE A 46 -2.83 -4.71 -0.61
C PHE A 46 -2.05 -3.41 -0.62
N VAL A 47 -2.69 -2.27 -0.87
CA VAL A 47 -1.98 -0.99 -1.06
C VAL A 47 -1.47 -0.45 0.27
N ILE A 48 -2.32 -0.42 1.30
CA ILE A 48 -1.94 0.11 2.63
C ILE A 48 -0.79 -0.70 3.26
N PRO A 49 -0.85 -2.04 3.36
CA PRO A 49 0.23 -2.82 3.97
C PRO A 49 1.54 -2.70 3.20
N THR A 50 1.48 -2.64 1.87
CA THR A 50 2.66 -2.48 1.02
C THR A 50 3.35 -1.14 1.29
N GLY A 51 2.58 -0.04 1.34
CA GLY A 51 3.11 1.30 1.66
C GLY A 51 3.69 1.38 3.07
N LEU A 52 3.00 0.78 4.06
CA LEU A 52 3.48 0.70 5.44
C LEU A 52 4.80 -0.07 5.54
N VAL A 53 4.93 -1.23 4.91
CA VAL A 53 6.17 -2.01 4.97
C VAL A 53 7.32 -1.26 4.31
N GLU A 54 7.09 -0.59 3.18
CA GLU A 54 8.12 0.24 2.55
C GLU A 54 8.53 1.44 3.40
N TRP A 55 7.57 2.04 4.11
CA TRP A 55 7.85 3.09 5.08
C TRP A 55 8.70 2.59 6.24
N TYR A 56 8.37 1.43 6.79
CA TYR A 56 9.12 0.82 7.89
C TYR A 56 10.51 0.32 7.45
N LYS A 57 10.64 -0.17 6.21
CA LYS A 57 11.96 -0.43 5.60
C LYS A 57 12.79 0.86 5.55
N TYR A 58 12.21 1.96 5.08
CA TYR A 58 12.90 3.25 4.99
C TYR A 58 13.35 3.76 6.36
N ARG A 59 12.53 3.57 7.40
CA ARG A 59 12.86 3.90 8.79
C ARG A 59 13.94 3.00 9.40
N GLY A 60 14.38 1.94 8.71
CA GLY A 60 15.34 0.95 9.23
C GLY A 60 14.74 -0.04 10.24
N LEU A 61 13.41 -0.02 10.44
CA LEU A 61 12.71 -0.91 11.37
C LEU A 61 12.56 -2.32 10.83
N ILE A 62 12.58 -2.48 9.50
CA ILE A 62 12.45 -3.77 8.83
C ILE A 62 13.65 -4.02 7.93
N SER A 63 14.33 -5.16 8.16
CA SER A 63 15.38 -5.66 7.28
C SER A 63 14.80 -6.11 5.94
N GLU A 64 15.54 -5.89 4.85
CA GLU A 64 15.13 -6.28 3.50
C GLU A 64 14.78 -7.77 3.36
N LYS A 65 15.47 -8.64 4.11
CA LYS A 65 15.22 -10.09 4.09
C LYS A 65 13.86 -10.47 4.69
N ARG A 66 13.36 -9.67 5.64
CA ARG A 66 12.08 -9.91 6.33
C ARG A 66 10.92 -9.15 5.70
N ALA A 67 11.21 -8.16 4.87
CA ALA A 67 10.18 -7.33 4.25
C ALA A 67 9.12 -8.12 3.46
N PRO A 68 9.44 -9.15 2.66
CA PRO A 68 8.42 -9.92 1.94
C PRO A 68 7.48 -10.65 2.91
N ALA A 69 8.04 -11.31 3.93
CA ALA A 69 7.25 -12.01 4.95
C ALA A 69 6.34 -11.05 5.72
N ILE A 70 6.83 -9.86 6.08
CA ILE A 70 6.03 -8.86 6.79
C ILE A 70 4.96 -8.26 5.87
N LYS A 71 5.21 -8.10 4.56
CA LYS A 71 4.17 -7.70 3.60
C LYS A 71 3.03 -8.71 3.58
N VAL A 72 3.34 -9.99 3.44
CA VAL A 72 2.32 -11.07 3.42
C VAL A 72 1.56 -11.12 4.75
N ALA A 73 2.26 -11.04 5.89
CA ALA A 73 1.63 -11.00 7.20
C ALA A 73 0.73 -9.76 7.35
N GLY A 74 1.18 -8.60 6.89
CA GLY A 74 0.39 -7.36 6.87
C GLY A 74 -0.86 -7.50 6.00
N MET A 75 -0.75 -8.07 4.80
CA MET A 75 -1.90 -8.33 3.93
C MET A 75 -2.90 -9.29 4.60
N ALA A 76 -2.43 -10.34 5.28
CA ALA A 76 -3.30 -11.26 6.00
C ALA A 76 -4.05 -10.57 7.15
N VAL A 77 -3.36 -9.75 7.95
CA VAL A 77 -3.96 -8.99 9.06
C VAL A 77 -4.97 -7.97 8.53
N PHE A 78 -4.62 -7.19 7.52
CA PHE A 78 -5.53 -6.21 6.93
C PHE A 78 -6.70 -6.88 6.20
N GLY A 79 -6.50 -8.05 5.59
CA GLY A 79 -7.56 -8.89 5.03
C GLY A 79 -8.57 -9.33 6.10
N ALA A 80 -8.07 -9.81 7.24
CA ALA A 80 -8.92 -10.18 8.37
C ALA A 80 -9.66 -8.96 8.94
N LEU A 81 -8.97 -7.84 9.13
CA LEU A 81 -9.60 -6.60 9.60
C LEU A 81 -10.70 -6.12 8.65
N TRP A 82 -10.45 -6.16 7.35
CA TRP A 82 -11.45 -5.80 6.35
C TRP A 82 -12.68 -6.71 6.46
N TYR A 83 -12.49 -8.03 6.49
CA TYR A 83 -13.57 -9.01 6.53
C TYR A 83 -14.43 -8.91 7.81
N PHE A 84 -13.81 -8.73 8.98
CA PHE A 84 -14.54 -8.75 10.25
C PHE A 84 -15.07 -7.39 10.70
N PHE A 85 -14.50 -6.27 10.22
CA PHE A 85 -14.82 -4.94 10.78
C PHE A 85 -15.22 -3.88 9.77
N ILE A 86 -14.96 -4.05 8.47
CA ILE A 86 -15.11 -2.97 7.47
C ILE A 86 -16.07 -3.34 6.32
N GLN A 87 -16.24 -4.63 6.02
CA GLN A 87 -17.18 -5.12 5.01
C GLN A 87 -18.63 -4.72 5.32
#